data_AF-A0A2K5EQD8-F1
#
_entry.id   AF-A0A2K5EQD8-F1
#
_cell.length_a   1.000
_cell.length_b   1.000
_cell.length_c   1.000
_cell.angle_alpha   90.00
_cell.angle_beta   90.00
_cell.angle_gamma   90.00
#
_symmetry.space_group_name_H-M   'P 1'
#
loop_
_entity.id
_entity.type
_entity.pdbx_description
1 polymer ?
#
loop_
_entity_poly.entity_id
_entity_poly.type
_entity_poly.pdbx_seq_one_letter_code
_entity_poly.pdbx_strand_id
1 'polypeptide(L)'
;MEGVKAEAREGAAVARDLLALGYGGVPGLASRDASCPDFRALCAQLAAELATLGALEQQREVDAEVLSAGDGPGAEEDFLRQLGHLLRELHCPDRALCGGDGAAELREPGSSLRLLRFLCSELQATRLLRLRSLLDPSPRPPLGEGVEGTGMVQELGLTLQALGLPRPAAGTPASQLLQELHAKEALESLSQSLRDQYHCRRCLLLKRLDLTTSAFHWSDRAEVLMGNVPDRGGRPNELEAPMPTWRSRTEGGGRRKTGPQCWGRKKKKK
;
A
#
# COMPACT_ATOMS: atom_id res chain seq x y z
N MET A 1 -8.36 22.12 24.18
CA MET A 1 -9.69 21.80 23.61
C MET A 1 -9.64 21.10 22.25
N GLU A 2 -8.54 21.22 21.49
CA GLU A 2 -8.44 20.65 20.13
C GLU A 2 -8.19 19.12 20.12
N GLY A 3 -7.36 18.61 21.04
CA GLY A 3 -7.08 17.17 21.18
C GLY A 3 -8.32 16.32 21.52
N VAL A 4 -9.17 16.79 22.43
CA VAL A 4 -10.43 16.09 22.80
C VAL A 4 -11.40 15.99 21.62
N LYS A 5 -11.41 17.00 20.73
CA LYS A 5 -12.22 16.97 19.50
C LYS A 5 -11.65 16.00 18.46
N ALA A 6 -10.34 15.87 18.37
CA ALA A 6 -9.68 14.92 17.47
C ALA A 6 -9.95 13.46 17.91
N GLU A 7 -9.81 13.17 19.21
CA GLU A 7 -10.06 11.85 19.78
C GLU A 7 -11.54 11.43 19.64
N ALA A 8 -12.48 12.36 19.81
CA ALA A 8 -13.90 12.12 19.58
C ALA A 8 -14.21 11.77 18.11
N ARG A 9 -13.55 12.44 17.16
CA ARG A 9 -13.69 12.14 15.72
C ARG A 9 -13.11 10.78 15.36
N GLU A 10 -11.96 10.43 15.95
CA GLU A 10 -11.35 9.12 15.76
C GLU A 10 -12.21 8.00 16.36
N GLY A 11 -12.78 8.22 17.54
CA GLY A 11 -13.75 7.30 18.14
C GLY A 11 -14.98 7.08 17.27
N ALA A 12 -15.50 8.13 16.63
CA ALA A 12 -16.62 8.00 15.69
C ALA A 12 -16.22 7.27 14.39
N ALA A 13 -14.97 7.34 13.96
CA ALA A 13 -14.48 6.56 12.81
C ALA A 13 -14.42 5.07 13.16
N VAL A 14 -13.75 4.71 14.26
CA VAL A 14 -13.66 3.32 14.73
C VAL A 14 -15.04 2.70 14.97
N ALA A 15 -15.99 3.46 15.54
CA ALA A 15 -17.35 2.98 15.73
C ALA A 15 -18.06 2.66 14.41
N ARG A 16 -17.85 3.47 13.35
CA ARG A 16 -18.39 3.18 12.02
C ARG A 16 -17.75 1.95 11.39
N ASP A 17 -16.45 1.76 11.58
CA ASP A 17 -15.75 0.58 11.06
C ASP A 17 -16.24 -0.70 11.76
N LEU A 18 -16.39 -0.68 13.08
CA LEU A 18 -16.96 -1.79 13.84
C LEU A 18 -18.41 -2.10 13.41
N LEU A 19 -19.24 -1.08 13.20
CA LEU A 19 -20.59 -1.25 12.67
C LEU A 19 -20.58 -1.91 11.29
N ALA A 20 -19.72 -1.44 10.38
CA ALA A 20 -19.57 -2.01 9.04
C ALA A 20 -19.06 -3.45 9.07
N LEU A 21 -18.25 -3.81 10.07
CA LEU A 21 -17.73 -5.16 10.27
C LEU A 21 -18.74 -6.12 10.92
N GLY A 22 -19.85 -5.61 11.49
CA GLY A 22 -20.91 -6.38 12.14
C GLY A 22 -20.91 -6.31 13.68
N TYR A 23 -20.05 -5.50 14.29
CA TYR A 23 -19.87 -5.38 15.74
C TYR A 23 -20.71 -4.25 16.36
N GLY A 24 -21.89 -3.96 15.81
CA GLY A 24 -22.75 -2.84 16.22
C GLY A 24 -23.41 -2.93 17.59
N GLY A 25 -23.17 -4.01 18.35
CA GLY A 25 -23.87 -4.32 19.60
C GLY A 25 -23.02 -4.27 20.87
N VAL A 26 -21.74 -3.86 20.79
CA VAL A 26 -20.88 -3.83 21.99
C VAL A 26 -21.29 -2.68 22.92
N PRO A 27 -21.76 -2.98 24.15
CA PRO A 27 -22.07 -1.93 25.11
C PRO A 27 -20.79 -1.23 25.56
N GLY A 28 -20.84 0.09 25.70
CA GLY A 28 -19.84 0.84 26.47
C GLY A 28 -18.51 1.17 25.77
N LEU A 29 -18.52 2.06 24.78
CA LEU A 29 -17.30 2.83 24.40
C LEU A 29 -16.89 3.87 25.48
N ALA A 30 -17.46 3.78 26.69
CA ALA A 30 -17.24 4.73 27.78
C ALA A 30 -15.90 4.48 28.51
N SER A 31 -15.41 3.25 28.51
CA SER A 31 -14.12 2.85 29.09
C SER A 31 -13.42 1.91 28.11
N ARG A 32 -12.36 2.41 27.46
CA ARG A 32 -11.61 1.68 26.42
C ARG A 32 -10.23 1.32 26.97
N ASP A 33 -10.22 0.61 28.07
CA ASP A 33 -9.07 0.23 28.86
C ASP A 33 -9.03 -1.29 29.03
N ALA A 34 -7.83 -1.86 29.21
CA ALA A 34 -7.64 -3.31 29.34
C ALA A 34 -8.35 -3.89 30.57
N SER A 35 -8.60 -3.08 31.61
CA SER A 35 -9.41 -3.44 32.78
C SER A 35 -10.89 -3.71 32.42
N CYS A 36 -11.40 -3.08 31.35
CA CYS A 36 -12.79 -3.22 30.92
C CYS A 36 -13.02 -4.60 30.26
N PRO A 37 -13.92 -5.44 30.80
CA PRO A 37 -14.18 -6.77 30.25
C PRO A 37 -14.83 -6.71 28.86
N ASP A 38 -15.70 -5.73 28.60
CA ASP A 38 -16.35 -5.56 27.29
C ASP A 38 -15.33 -5.21 26.20
N PHE A 39 -14.33 -4.38 26.53
CA PHE A 39 -13.23 -4.05 25.63
C PHE A 39 -12.36 -5.27 25.31
N ARG A 40 -12.00 -6.06 26.33
CA ARG A 40 -11.25 -7.30 26.15
C ARG A 40 -12.02 -8.31 25.32
N ALA A 41 -13.32 -8.46 25.57
CA ALA A 41 -14.21 -9.31 24.80
C ALA A 41 -14.28 -8.89 23.33
N LEU A 42 -14.39 -7.59 23.04
CA LEU A 42 -14.37 -7.10 21.66
C LEU A 42 -13.05 -7.43 20.95
N CYS A 43 -11.91 -7.18 21.59
CA CYS A 43 -10.60 -7.49 21.04
C CYS A 43 -10.45 -9.00 20.79
N ALA A 44 -10.89 -9.83 21.72
CA ALA A 44 -10.90 -11.29 21.59
C ALA A 44 -11.79 -11.76 20.42
N GLN A 45 -12.96 -11.16 20.24
CA GLN A 45 -13.85 -11.49 19.12
C GLN A 45 -13.25 -11.12 17.75
N LEU A 46 -12.60 -9.96 17.65
CA LEU A 46 -11.90 -9.55 16.42
C LEU A 46 -10.71 -10.48 16.13
N ALA A 47 -9.92 -10.81 17.16
CA ALA A 47 -8.78 -11.73 17.05
C ALA A 47 -9.21 -13.15 16.64
N ALA A 48 -10.30 -13.66 17.23
CA ALA A 48 -10.86 -14.95 16.86
C ALA A 48 -11.29 -14.96 15.39
N GLU A 49 -11.92 -13.89 14.90
CA GLU A 49 -12.29 -13.82 13.49
C GLU A 49 -11.05 -13.78 12.57
N LEU A 50 -10.04 -12.97 12.90
CA LEU A 50 -8.76 -12.95 12.18
C LEU A 50 -8.12 -14.34 12.11
N ALA A 51 -8.14 -15.10 13.20
CA ALA A 51 -7.67 -16.48 13.23
C ALA A 51 -8.50 -17.39 12.29
N THR A 52 -9.82 -17.27 12.28
CA THR A 52 -10.68 -18.07 11.37
C THR A 52 -10.46 -17.75 9.89
N LEU A 53 -10.01 -16.53 9.58
CA LEU A 53 -9.69 -16.09 8.22
C LEU A 53 -8.27 -16.48 7.78
N GLY A 54 -7.47 -17.09 8.66
CA GLY A 54 -6.11 -17.52 8.36
C GLY A 54 -5.10 -16.38 8.31
N ALA A 55 -5.37 -15.28 9.03
CA ALA A 55 -4.47 -14.13 9.11
C ALA A 55 -3.20 -14.40 9.93
N LEU A 56 -3.25 -15.39 10.82
CA LEU A 56 -2.13 -15.84 11.64
C LEU A 56 -1.43 -16.97 10.87
N GLU A 57 -0.17 -16.76 10.48
CA GLU A 57 0.61 -17.75 9.72
C GLU A 57 0.64 -19.12 10.44
N GLN A 58 0.62 -20.18 9.63
CA GLN A 58 0.65 -21.58 10.06
C GLN A 58 1.99 -21.96 10.73
N GLN A 59 2.23 -21.50 11.96
CA GLN A 59 2.98 -22.28 12.94
C GLN A 59 1.99 -23.09 13.78
N ARG A 60 1.30 -23.99 13.08
CA ARG A 60 0.43 -25.02 13.65
C ARG A 60 1.30 -26.14 14.22
N GLU A 61 2.17 -25.83 15.16
CA GLU A 61 2.71 -26.82 16.08
C GLU A 61 2.61 -26.25 17.49
N VAL A 62 1.63 -26.81 18.21
CA VAL A 62 1.46 -26.76 19.67
C VAL A 62 1.06 -25.38 20.21
N ASP A 63 -0.25 -25.24 20.48
CA ASP A 63 -0.86 -24.22 21.34
C ASP A 63 -0.79 -22.74 20.86
N ALA A 64 -1.41 -22.44 19.71
CA ALA A 64 -1.77 -21.07 19.37
C ALA A 64 -2.94 -20.62 20.28
N GLU A 65 -2.62 -20.09 21.45
CA GLU A 65 -3.62 -19.47 22.33
C GLU A 65 -4.24 -18.25 21.64
N VAL A 66 -5.46 -18.42 21.14
CA VAL A 66 -6.29 -17.32 20.66
C VAL A 66 -6.53 -16.35 21.83
N LEU A 67 -6.42 -15.06 21.53
CA LEU A 67 -6.58 -13.97 22.50
C LEU A 67 -7.90 -14.13 23.27
N SER A 68 -7.80 -14.30 24.59
CA SER A 68 -8.93 -14.56 25.49
C SER A 68 -9.27 -13.33 26.31
N ALA A 69 -10.57 -13.07 26.51
CA ALA A 69 -11.02 -11.94 27.33
C ALA A 69 -10.69 -12.17 28.81
N GLY A 70 -10.92 -13.39 29.31
CA GLY A 70 -10.69 -13.82 30.70
C GLY A 70 -11.59 -13.14 31.76
N ASP A 71 -12.16 -13.94 32.66
CA ASP A 71 -13.10 -13.46 33.70
C ASP A 71 -12.56 -13.55 35.14
N GLY A 72 -11.29 -13.95 35.31
CA GLY A 72 -10.66 -14.22 36.61
C GLY A 72 -9.74 -13.11 37.15
N PRO A 73 -9.31 -13.21 38.43
CA PRO A 73 -8.24 -12.37 38.97
C PRO A 73 -6.93 -12.71 38.22
N GLY A 74 -6.38 -11.75 37.46
CA GLY A 74 -5.24 -11.97 36.55
C GLY A 74 -5.59 -11.89 35.06
N ALA A 75 -6.87 -11.74 34.72
CA ALA A 75 -7.32 -11.75 33.34
C ALA A 75 -6.89 -10.52 32.52
N GLU A 76 -6.60 -9.38 33.16
CA GLU A 76 -6.02 -8.22 32.47
C GLU A 76 -4.59 -8.52 32.03
N GLU A 77 -3.76 -9.07 32.91
CA GLU A 77 -2.36 -9.42 32.64
C GLU A 77 -2.22 -10.53 31.60
N ASP A 78 -3.09 -11.54 31.68
CA ASP A 78 -3.15 -12.62 30.68
C ASP A 78 -3.58 -12.11 29.31
N PHE A 79 -4.62 -11.28 29.26
CA PHE A 79 -5.07 -10.62 28.04
C PHE A 79 -3.95 -9.78 27.41
N LEU A 80 -3.25 -8.97 28.20
CA LEU A 80 -2.18 -8.09 27.72
C LEU A 80 -0.99 -8.89 27.15
N ARG A 81 -0.64 -10.00 27.79
CA ARG A 81 0.41 -10.91 27.30
C ARG A 81 0.02 -11.54 25.96
N GLN A 82 -1.21 -12.06 25.85
CA GLN A 82 -1.73 -12.66 24.61
C GLN A 82 -1.88 -11.61 23.50
N LEU A 83 -2.32 -10.39 23.85
CA LEU A 83 -2.41 -9.27 22.92
C LEU A 83 -1.06 -8.89 22.35
N GLY A 84 -0.03 -8.77 23.19
CA GLY A 84 1.33 -8.48 22.72
C GLY A 84 1.90 -9.56 21.82
N HIS A 85 1.49 -10.82 21.98
CA HIS A 85 1.81 -11.90 21.03
C HIS A 85 1.09 -11.71 19.70
N LEU A 86 -0.24 -11.57 19.73
CA LEU A 86 -1.06 -11.36 18.53
C LEU A 86 -0.58 -10.17 17.70
N LEU A 87 -0.27 -9.05 18.34
CA LEU A 87 0.18 -7.84 17.63
C LEU A 87 1.53 -8.04 16.94
N ARG A 88 2.42 -8.89 17.48
CA ARG A 88 3.68 -9.24 16.82
C ARG A 88 3.46 -10.17 15.63
N GLU A 89 2.55 -11.13 15.75
CA GLU A 89 2.16 -12.00 14.63
C GLU A 89 1.49 -11.22 13.49
N LEU A 90 0.64 -10.25 13.82
CA LEU A 90 0.01 -9.35 12.84
C LEU A 90 0.95 -8.23 12.36
N HIS A 91 2.22 -8.23 12.78
CA HIS A 91 3.22 -7.22 12.43
C HIS A 91 2.76 -5.77 12.69
N CYS A 92 2.10 -5.53 13.81
CA CYS A 92 1.58 -4.22 14.17
C CYS A 92 2.72 -3.17 14.23
N PRO A 93 2.57 -2.01 13.55
CA PRO A 93 3.62 -0.99 13.47
C PRO A 93 3.76 -0.15 14.76
N ASP A 94 2.77 -0.19 15.65
CA ASP A 94 2.81 0.57 16.91
C ASP A 94 3.72 -0.13 17.93
N ARG A 95 4.97 0.32 18.00
CA ARG A 95 6.00 -0.26 18.88
C ARG A 95 5.73 -0.09 20.36
N ALA A 96 4.90 0.89 20.74
CA ALA A 96 4.43 0.98 22.13
C ALA A 96 3.59 -0.27 22.37
N LEU A 97 2.44 -0.40 21.72
CA LEU A 97 1.49 -1.51 21.92
C LEU A 97 2.09 -2.93 21.75
N CYS A 98 3.15 -3.07 20.96
CA CYS A 98 3.86 -4.33 20.73
C CYS A 98 4.99 -4.64 21.75
N GLY A 99 5.35 -3.71 22.62
CA GLY A 99 6.45 -3.83 23.59
C GLY A 99 6.01 -3.60 25.04
N GLY A 100 6.88 -3.96 26.00
CA GLY A 100 6.76 -3.52 27.41
C GLY A 100 5.49 -3.94 28.19
N ASP A 101 5.31 -3.29 29.34
CA ASP A 101 4.14 -3.41 30.23
C ASP A 101 2.89 -2.81 29.56
N GLY A 102 2.21 -3.63 28.75
CA GLY A 102 1.08 -3.20 27.92
C GLY A 102 -0.11 -2.59 28.70
N ALA A 103 -0.16 -2.76 30.03
CA ALA A 103 -1.18 -2.15 30.87
C ALA A 103 -1.04 -0.63 30.92
N ALA A 104 0.18 -0.12 31.06
CA ALA A 104 0.44 1.31 31.15
C ALA A 104 0.16 2.03 29.81
N GLU A 105 0.51 1.38 28.70
CA GLU A 105 0.38 1.98 27.37
C GLU A 105 -1.07 2.00 26.87
N LEU A 106 -1.88 0.99 27.20
CA LEU A 106 -3.31 1.00 26.88
C LEU A 106 -4.11 1.97 27.75
N ARG A 107 -3.55 2.41 28.89
CA ARG A 107 -4.12 3.49 29.71
C ARG A 107 -3.85 4.88 29.17
N GLU A 108 -2.91 5.03 28.22
CA GLU A 108 -2.67 6.30 27.54
C GLU A 108 -3.88 6.68 26.65
N PRO A 109 -4.24 7.97 26.61
CA PRO A 109 -5.37 8.45 25.82
C PRO A 109 -5.17 8.12 24.33
N GLY A 110 -6.22 7.60 23.70
CA GLY A 110 -6.21 7.18 22.30
C GLY A 110 -5.49 5.86 21.97
N SER A 111 -4.77 5.22 22.90
CA SER A 111 -4.06 3.95 22.60
C SER A 111 -5.00 2.81 22.23
N SER A 112 -6.11 2.66 22.96
CA SER A 112 -7.14 1.67 22.64
C SER A 112 -7.85 1.93 21.31
N LEU A 113 -7.98 3.20 20.92
CA LEU A 113 -8.49 3.56 19.60
C LEU A 113 -7.53 3.17 18.48
N ARG A 114 -6.22 3.39 18.66
CA ARG A 114 -5.21 2.94 17.71
C ARG A 114 -5.23 1.42 17.57
N LEU A 115 -5.34 0.70 18.69
CA LEU A 115 -5.47 -0.76 18.70
C LEU A 115 -6.71 -1.22 17.92
N LEU A 116 -7.91 -0.72 18.27
CA LEU A 116 -9.14 -1.13 17.59
C LEU A 116 -9.12 -0.78 16.11
N ARG A 117 -8.58 0.38 15.75
CA ARG A 117 -8.41 0.79 14.36
C ARG A 117 -7.52 -0.20 13.60
N PHE A 118 -6.39 -0.59 14.19
CA PHE A 118 -5.49 -1.58 13.64
C PHE A 118 -6.19 -2.93 13.44
N LEU A 119 -6.84 -3.47 14.48
CA LEU A 119 -7.57 -4.75 14.39
C LEU A 119 -8.69 -4.71 13.34
N CYS A 120 -9.43 -3.59 13.26
CA CYS A 120 -10.45 -3.39 12.23
C CYS A 120 -9.83 -3.37 10.83
N SER A 121 -8.72 -2.66 10.62
CA SER A 121 -8.06 -2.61 9.30
C SER A 121 -7.51 -3.96 8.88
N GLU A 122 -6.91 -4.73 9.81
CA GLU A 122 -6.45 -6.09 9.53
C GLU A 122 -7.62 -7.01 9.19
N LEU A 123 -8.75 -6.89 9.90
CA LEU A 123 -9.94 -7.70 9.61
C LEU A 123 -10.54 -7.35 8.24
N GLN A 124 -10.58 -6.07 7.89
CA GLN A 124 -11.01 -5.61 6.57
C GLN A 124 -10.08 -6.15 5.48
N ALA A 125 -8.76 -6.06 5.67
CA ALA A 125 -7.77 -6.52 4.71
C ALA A 125 -7.85 -8.04 4.49
N THR A 126 -7.94 -8.82 5.57
CA THR A 126 -8.03 -10.29 5.52
C THR A 126 -9.34 -10.75 4.87
N ARG A 127 -10.49 -10.14 5.20
CA ARG A 127 -11.76 -10.37 4.50
C ARG A 127 -11.65 -10.06 3.00
N LEU A 128 -11.01 -8.95 2.63
CA LEU A 128 -10.80 -8.58 1.22
C LEU A 128 -9.91 -9.59 0.49
N LEU A 129 -8.80 -10.02 1.11
CA LEU A 129 -7.91 -11.03 0.55
C LEU A 129 -8.63 -12.38 0.38
N ARG A 130 -9.47 -12.78 1.35
CA ARG A 130 -10.30 -13.98 1.25
C ARG A 130 -11.32 -13.89 0.12
N LEU A 131 -12.01 -12.75 -0.01
CA LEU A 131 -12.94 -12.52 -1.13
C LEU A 131 -12.21 -12.54 -2.47
N ARG A 132 -11.02 -11.96 -2.58
CA ARG A 132 -10.20 -12.03 -3.79
C ARG A 132 -9.80 -13.47 -4.13
N SER A 133 -9.42 -14.26 -3.13
CA SER A 133 -9.13 -15.70 -3.29
C SER A 133 -10.36 -16.50 -3.76
N LEU A 134 -11.57 -16.14 -3.29
CA LEU A 134 -12.82 -16.77 -3.73
C LEU A 134 -13.26 -16.34 -5.14
N LEU A 135 -13.01 -15.08 -5.52
CA LEU A 135 -13.36 -14.53 -6.82
C LEU A 135 -12.34 -14.87 -7.91
N ASP A 136 -11.13 -15.27 -7.50
CA ASP A 136 -10.09 -15.81 -8.36
C ASP A 136 -9.90 -17.30 -8.04
N PRO A 137 -10.88 -18.17 -8.39
CA PRO A 137 -10.67 -19.61 -8.31
C PRO A 137 -9.70 -19.98 -9.44
N SER A 138 -8.42 -19.65 -9.27
CA SER A 138 -7.38 -20.30 -10.04
C SER A 138 -7.56 -21.81 -9.83
N PRO A 139 -7.79 -22.60 -10.89
CA PRO A 139 -7.95 -24.04 -10.76
C PRO A 139 -6.59 -24.61 -10.37
N ARG A 140 -6.35 -24.77 -9.08
CA ARG A 140 -5.40 -25.76 -8.58
C ARG A 140 -6.23 -26.98 -8.16
N PRO A 141 -6.27 -28.05 -8.97
CA PRO A 141 -6.78 -29.30 -8.48
C PRO A 141 -5.86 -29.81 -7.36
N PRO A 142 -6.40 -30.56 -6.38
CA PRO A 142 -5.59 -31.25 -5.41
C PRO A 142 -4.65 -32.22 -6.13
N LEU A 143 -3.42 -32.28 -5.63
CA LEU A 143 -2.35 -33.19 -6.03
C LEU A 143 -2.88 -34.62 -6.22
N GLY A 144 -3.31 -34.93 -7.44
CA GLY A 144 -3.63 -36.27 -7.91
C GLY A 144 -2.40 -36.81 -8.61
N GLU A 145 -1.90 -37.93 -8.12
CA GLU A 145 -0.89 -38.73 -8.81
C GLU A 145 -1.35 -39.02 -10.25
N GLY A 146 -0.70 -38.39 -11.23
CA GLY A 146 -0.93 -38.74 -12.64
C GLY A 146 -0.60 -37.63 -13.64
N VAL A 147 0.59 -37.71 -14.24
CA VAL A 147 0.96 -37.15 -15.57
C VAL A 147 0.90 -35.62 -15.77
N GLU A 148 0.81 -34.79 -14.73
CA GLU A 148 0.87 -33.31 -14.85
C GLU A 148 2.31 -32.73 -14.82
N GLY A 149 3.28 -33.40 -15.45
CA GLY A 149 4.65 -32.87 -15.57
C GLY A 149 4.81 -31.84 -16.69
N THR A 150 3.92 -31.84 -17.68
CA THR A 150 4.13 -31.14 -18.96
C THR A 150 3.87 -29.63 -18.87
N GLY A 151 2.87 -29.20 -18.09
CA GLY A 151 2.50 -27.78 -17.96
C GLY A 151 3.56 -26.96 -17.21
N MET A 152 4.11 -27.49 -16.11
CA MET A 152 5.18 -26.80 -15.38
C MET A 152 6.47 -26.68 -16.20
N VAL A 153 6.85 -27.72 -16.94
CA VAL A 153 8.01 -27.68 -17.85
C VAL A 153 7.79 -26.62 -18.93
N GLN A 154 6.57 -26.48 -19.43
CA GLN A 154 6.23 -25.43 -20.40
C GLN A 154 6.39 -24.02 -19.82
N GLU A 155 5.86 -23.75 -18.63
CA GLU A 155 5.99 -22.44 -17.95
C GLU A 155 7.45 -22.09 -17.61
N LEU A 156 8.22 -23.07 -17.13
CA LEU A 156 9.65 -22.90 -16.89
C LEU A 156 10.40 -22.61 -18.20
N GLY A 157 10.00 -23.27 -19.29
CA GLY A 157 10.52 -23.00 -20.63
C GLY A 157 10.21 -21.58 -21.12
N LEU A 158 8.99 -21.08 -20.88
CA LEU A 158 8.60 -19.70 -21.21
C LEU A 158 9.40 -18.68 -20.38
N THR A 159 9.63 -18.98 -19.10
CA THR A 159 10.43 -18.15 -18.20
C THR A 159 11.88 -18.06 -18.69
N LEU A 160 12.51 -19.20 -19.02
CA LEU A 160 13.86 -19.23 -19.61
C LEU A 160 13.93 -18.40 -20.89
N GLN A 161 12.91 -18.49 -21.75
CA GLN A 161 12.85 -17.72 -22.99
C GLN A 161 12.72 -16.21 -22.73
N ALA A 162 11.88 -15.80 -21.77
CA ALA A 162 11.73 -14.40 -21.38
C ALA A 162 13.02 -13.81 -20.79
N LEU A 163 13.81 -14.65 -20.10
CA LEU A 163 15.13 -14.32 -19.58
C LEU A 163 16.24 -14.35 -20.66
N GLY A 164 15.90 -14.69 -21.91
CA GLY A 164 16.86 -14.77 -23.02
C GLY A 164 17.81 -15.97 -22.94
N LEU A 165 17.46 -16.99 -22.16
CA LEU A 165 18.26 -18.20 -21.98
C LEU A 165 18.00 -19.20 -23.12
N PRO A 166 18.98 -20.08 -23.43
CA PRO A 166 18.83 -21.07 -24.49
C PRO A 166 17.63 -21.99 -24.22
N ARG A 167 16.94 -22.36 -25.31
CA ARG A 167 15.75 -23.21 -25.22
C ARG A 167 16.15 -24.61 -24.73
N PRO A 168 15.50 -25.16 -23.70
CA PRO A 168 15.83 -26.49 -23.20
C PRO A 168 15.50 -27.58 -24.21
N ALA A 169 16.20 -28.71 -24.11
CA ALA A 169 15.95 -29.88 -24.95
C ALA A 169 14.55 -30.46 -24.70
N ALA A 170 13.95 -31.05 -25.73
CA ALA A 170 12.66 -31.70 -25.58
C ALA A 170 12.79 -32.89 -24.60
N GLY A 171 11.98 -32.88 -23.52
CA GLY A 171 12.02 -33.92 -22.49
C GLY A 171 12.90 -33.60 -21.28
N THR A 172 13.47 -32.40 -21.17
CA THR A 172 14.17 -31.98 -19.94
C THR A 172 13.20 -31.98 -18.75
N PRO A 173 13.51 -32.69 -17.65
CA PRO A 173 12.67 -32.70 -16.47
C PRO A 173 12.66 -31.33 -15.78
N ALA A 174 11.54 -30.98 -15.13
CA ALA A 174 11.37 -29.68 -14.46
C ALA A 174 12.47 -29.36 -13.43
N SER A 175 13.00 -30.38 -12.74
CA SER A 175 14.09 -30.23 -11.78
C SER A 175 15.37 -29.68 -12.41
N GLN A 176 15.71 -30.12 -13.62
CA GLN A 176 16.88 -29.61 -14.35
C GLN A 176 16.66 -28.17 -14.82
N LEU A 177 15.44 -27.82 -15.27
CA LEU A 177 15.09 -26.44 -15.66
C LEU A 177 15.16 -25.48 -14.47
N LEU A 178 14.68 -25.90 -13.30
CA LEU A 178 14.78 -25.13 -12.07
C LEU A 178 16.24 -24.97 -11.63
N GLN A 179 17.04 -26.03 -11.73
CA GLN A 179 18.46 -25.97 -11.40
C GLN A 179 19.22 -25.06 -12.38
N GLU A 180 18.88 -25.07 -13.66
CA GLU A 180 19.41 -24.12 -14.65
C GLU A 180 18.99 -22.69 -14.36
N LEU A 181 17.73 -22.43 -14.00
CA LEU A 181 17.27 -21.09 -13.61
C LEU A 181 18.02 -20.57 -12.37
N HIS A 182 18.20 -21.42 -11.36
CA HIS A 182 18.90 -21.07 -10.13
C HIS A 182 20.41 -20.92 -10.31
N ALA A 183 21.03 -21.74 -11.15
CA ALA A 183 22.47 -21.68 -11.41
C ALA A 183 22.87 -20.45 -12.24
N LYS A 184 21.91 -19.75 -12.85
CA LYS A 184 22.21 -18.59 -13.69
C LYS A 184 22.26 -17.33 -12.82
N GLU A 185 23.48 -16.86 -12.60
CA GLU A 185 23.81 -15.52 -12.08
C GLU A 185 23.02 -14.39 -12.78
N ALA A 186 22.58 -14.63 -14.03
CA ALA A 186 21.72 -13.72 -14.78
C ALA A 186 20.39 -13.41 -14.08
N LEU A 187 19.79 -14.35 -13.33
CA LEU A 187 18.54 -14.13 -12.62
C LEU A 187 18.74 -13.21 -11.41
N GLU A 188 19.83 -13.39 -10.66
CA GLU A 188 20.20 -12.52 -9.55
C GLU A 188 20.53 -11.11 -10.04
N SER A 189 21.32 -11.01 -11.12
CA SER A 189 21.65 -9.75 -11.78
C SER A 189 20.42 -9.01 -12.31
N LEU A 190 19.51 -9.72 -12.99
CA LEU A 190 18.25 -9.14 -13.48
C LEU A 190 17.37 -8.67 -12.31
N SER A 191 17.24 -9.49 -11.27
CA SER A 191 16.50 -9.13 -10.07
C SER A 191 17.07 -7.87 -9.41
N GLN A 192 18.40 -7.78 -9.30
CA GLN A 192 19.07 -6.60 -8.77
C GLN A 192 18.82 -5.37 -9.66
N SER A 193 18.96 -5.51 -10.98
CA SER A 193 18.68 -4.43 -11.94
C SER A 193 17.23 -3.94 -11.85
N LEU A 194 16.26 -4.84 -11.74
CA LEU A 194 14.85 -4.49 -11.57
C LEU A 194 14.59 -3.79 -10.22
N ARG A 195 15.25 -4.23 -9.14
CA ARG A 195 15.19 -3.54 -7.84
C ARG A 195 15.79 -2.14 -7.93
N ASP A 196 16.92 -1.98 -8.60
CA ASP A 196 17.58 -0.68 -8.78
C ASP A 196 16.70 0.26 -9.62
N GLN A 197 16.10 -0.23 -10.70
CA GLN A 197 15.15 0.53 -11.53
C GLN A 197 13.92 0.95 -10.72
N TYR A 198 13.34 0.02 -9.95
CA TYR A 198 12.20 0.31 -9.09
C TYR A 198 12.57 1.35 -8.02
N HIS A 199 13.75 1.22 -7.40
CA HIS A 199 14.27 2.17 -6.43
C HIS A 199 14.42 3.56 -7.07
N CYS A 200 15.02 3.66 -8.25
CA CYS A 200 15.15 4.91 -8.99
C CYS A 200 13.79 5.54 -9.28
N ARG A 201 12.82 4.76 -9.76
CA ARG A 201 11.46 5.24 -10.06
C ARG A 201 10.74 5.72 -8.81
N ARG A 202 10.86 4.98 -7.70
CA ARG A 202 10.31 5.37 -6.40
C ARG A 202 10.93 6.67 -5.90
N CYS A 203 12.25 6.80 -5.93
CA CYS A 203 12.95 8.03 -5.53
C CYS A 203 12.53 9.22 -6.40
N LEU A 204 12.40 9.05 -7.71
CA LEU A 204 11.92 10.10 -8.62
C LEU A 204 10.48 10.52 -8.29
N LEU A 205 9.58 9.55 -8.06
CA LEU A 205 8.19 9.84 -7.71
C LEU A 205 8.07 10.56 -6.37
N LEU A 206 8.79 10.11 -5.35
CA LEU A 206 8.85 10.76 -4.04
C LEU A 206 9.43 12.17 -4.15
N LYS A 207 10.55 12.35 -4.86
CA LYS A 207 11.16 13.67 -5.05
C LYS A 207 10.24 14.62 -5.80
N ARG A 208 9.50 14.13 -6.79
CA ARG A 208 8.50 14.93 -7.51
C ARG A 208 7.35 15.34 -6.59
N LEU A 209 6.89 14.43 -5.72
CA LEU A 209 5.88 14.75 -4.70
C LEU A 209 6.41 15.82 -3.75
N ASP A 210 7.63 15.68 -3.22
CA ASP A 210 8.25 16.66 -2.33
C ASP A 210 8.36 18.04 -2.99
N LEU A 211 8.78 18.10 -4.25
CA LEU A 211 8.85 19.35 -5.01
C LEU A 211 7.46 19.96 -5.24
N THR A 212 6.44 19.12 -5.48
CA THR A 212 5.06 19.57 -5.65
C THR A 212 4.52 20.15 -4.34
N THR A 213 4.72 19.46 -3.22
CA THR A 213 4.36 19.96 -1.88
C THR A 213 5.14 21.23 -1.53
N SER A 214 6.44 21.27 -1.82
CA SER A 214 7.29 22.44 -1.56
C SER A 214 6.89 23.66 -2.39
N ALA A 215 6.33 23.48 -3.58
CA ALA A 215 5.87 24.59 -4.41
C ALA A 215 4.70 25.36 -3.75
N PHE A 216 3.86 24.69 -2.95
CA PHE A 216 2.80 25.35 -2.18
C PHE A 216 3.33 26.17 -1.01
N HIS A 217 4.48 25.79 -0.44
CA HIS A 217 5.15 26.54 0.63
C HIS A 217 6.22 27.50 0.09
N TRP A 218 6.28 27.70 -1.23
CA TRP A 218 7.21 28.64 -1.82
C TRP A 218 6.88 30.07 -1.40
N SER A 219 5.59 30.44 -1.24
CA SER A 219 5.18 31.75 -0.70
C SER A 219 5.75 31.98 0.68
N ASP A 220 5.57 31.02 1.59
CA ASP A 220 5.99 31.14 3.00
C ASP A 220 7.52 31.22 3.12
N ARG A 221 8.23 30.39 2.35
CA ARG A 221 9.71 30.41 2.30
C ARG A 221 10.25 31.67 1.63
N ALA A 222 9.60 32.13 0.57
CA ALA A 222 9.97 33.34 -0.13
C ALA A 222 9.69 34.59 0.72
N GLU A 223 8.61 34.60 1.51
CA GLU A 223 8.29 35.68 2.44
C GLU A 223 9.34 35.80 3.56
N VAL A 224 9.79 34.66 4.09
CA VAL A 224 10.86 34.60 5.09
C VAL A 224 12.23 35.00 4.51
N LEU A 225 12.55 34.60 3.27
CA LEU A 225 13.87 34.85 2.67
C LEU A 225 13.98 36.19 1.93
N MET A 226 12.90 36.69 1.33
CA MET A 226 12.89 37.85 0.44
C MET A 226 11.95 38.98 0.91
N GLY A 227 11.32 38.84 2.09
CA GLY A 227 10.27 39.75 2.54
C GLY A 227 8.97 39.57 1.75
N ASN A 228 7.99 40.46 1.93
CA ASN A 228 6.70 40.38 1.23
C ASN A 228 6.90 40.32 -0.30
N VAL A 229 6.72 39.13 -0.89
CA VAL A 229 6.92 38.92 -2.33
C VAL A 229 5.62 39.31 -3.04
N PRO A 230 5.64 40.30 -3.95
CA PRO A 230 4.44 40.71 -4.67
C PRO A 230 3.86 39.53 -5.44
N ASP A 231 2.54 39.39 -5.39
CA ASP A 231 1.80 38.31 -6.03
C ASP A 231 2.13 38.25 -7.53
N ARG A 232 2.86 37.21 -7.96
CA ARG A 232 3.37 37.08 -9.34
C ARG A 232 2.41 36.36 -10.28
N GLY A 233 1.24 35.96 -9.79
CA GLY A 233 0.28 35.17 -10.55
C GLY A 233 -1.14 35.54 -10.18
N GLY A 234 -1.45 36.84 -10.28
CA GLY A 234 -2.71 37.45 -9.87
C GLY A 234 -3.92 36.55 -10.01
N ARG A 235 -4.86 36.66 -9.06
CA ARG A 235 -6.04 35.78 -9.00
C ARG A 235 -6.69 35.71 -10.39
N PRO A 236 -7.23 34.55 -10.83
CA PRO A 236 -7.80 34.40 -12.17
C PRO A 236 -8.83 35.47 -12.55
N ASN A 237 -9.46 36.12 -11.57
CA ASN A 237 -10.45 37.17 -11.74
C ASN A 237 -9.87 38.61 -11.76
N GLU A 238 -8.56 38.76 -11.51
CA GLU A 238 -7.80 40.02 -11.50
C GLU A 238 -6.86 40.15 -12.72
N LEU A 239 -6.65 39.06 -13.45
CA LEU A 239 -6.00 39.06 -14.77
C LEU A 239 -6.98 39.62 -15.80
N GLU A 240 -7.12 40.95 -15.84
CA GLU A 240 -7.68 41.60 -17.02
C GLU A 240 -6.73 41.30 -18.18
N ALA A 241 -7.18 40.51 -19.15
CA ALA A 241 -6.36 40.21 -20.32
C ALA A 241 -6.37 41.44 -21.23
N PRO A 242 -5.27 42.20 -21.40
CA PRO A 242 -5.10 42.87 -22.67
C PRO A 242 -4.74 41.74 -23.63
N MET A 243 -5.75 41.05 -24.16
CA MET A 243 -5.53 40.28 -25.38
C MET A 243 -5.01 41.30 -26.41
N PRO A 244 -3.74 41.22 -26.85
CA PRO A 244 -3.28 42.14 -27.86
C PRO A 244 -4.07 41.86 -29.13
N THR A 245 -4.74 42.88 -29.68
CA THR A 245 -5.40 42.76 -30.97
C THR A 245 -4.34 42.31 -31.99
N TRP A 246 -4.52 41.13 -32.58
CA TRP A 246 -3.68 40.67 -33.68
C TRP A 246 -3.81 41.68 -34.82
N ARG A 247 -2.79 42.54 -34.99
CA ARG A 247 -2.66 43.34 -36.20
C ARG A 247 -2.09 42.43 -37.27
N SER A 248 -2.81 42.27 -38.38
CA SER A 248 -2.23 41.65 -39.57
C SER A 248 -0.96 42.40 -39.94
N ARG A 249 0.12 41.65 -40.16
CA ARG A 249 1.42 42.17 -40.59
C ARG A 249 1.20 43.02 -41.84
N THR A 250 1.38 44.33 -41.72
CA THR A 250 1.26 45.26 -42.84
C THR A 250 2.25 44.83 -43.91
N GLU A 251 1.74 44.50 -45.11
CA GLU A 251 2.55 44.43 -46.31
C GLU A 251 3.10 45.84 -46.59
N GLY A 252 4.37 46.05 -46.26
CA GLY A 252 4.99 47.36 -46.30
C GLY A 252 6.50 47.29 -46.44
N GLY A 253 6.97 46.90 -47.63
CA GLY A 253 8.21 47.40 -48.25
C GLY A 253 9.54 46.89 -47.70
N GLY A 254 10.23 46.02 -48.46
CA GLY A 254 11.63 45.69 -48.15
C GLY A 254 12.27 44.58 -48.97
N ARG A 255 12.08 44.61 -50.29
CA ARG A 255 12.83 43.86 -51.32
C ARG A 255 14.26 43.43 -50.91
N ARG A 256 14.48 42.14 -50.67
CA ARG A 256 15.74 41.46 -51.05
C ARG A 256 15.43 40.12 -51.70
N LYS A 257 15.78 40.06 -52.98
CA LYS A 257 15.73 38.88 -53.83
C LYS A 257 16.66 37.80 -53.26
N THR A 258 16.13 36.62 -53.01
CA THR A 258 16.82 35.34 -53.25
C THR A 258 15.81 34.40 -53.90
N GLY A 259 16.19 33.87 -55.05
CA GLY A 259 15.30 33.17 -55.99
C GLY A 259 14.76 31.81 -55.47
N PRO A 260 13.78 31.23 -56.16
CA PRO A 260 13.08 30.05 -55.69
C PRO A 260 13.87 28.77 -56.01
N GLN A 261 14.22 27.97 -54.99
CA GLN A 261 14.49 26.55 -55.19
C GLN A 261 13.18 25.78 -55.13
N CYS A 262 12.70 25.40 -56.31
CA CYS A 262 11.49 24.60 -56.52
C CYS A 262 11.76 23.13 -56.15
N TRP A 263 11.19 22.65 -55.04
CA TRP A 263 11.09 21.21 -54.78
C TRP A 263 9.80 20.68 -55.41
N GLY A 264 9.92 20.16 -56.62
CA GLY A 264 8.82 19.53 -57.35
C GLY A 264 8.35 18.23 -56.67
N ARG A 265 7.10 18.22 -56.20
CA ARG A 265 6.35 17.01 -55.86
C ARG A 265 6.04 16.24 -57.15
N LYS A 266 6.79 15.16 -57.45
CA LYS A 266 6.34 14.14 -58.41
C LYS A 266 5.21 13.32 -57.79
N LYS A 267 3.97 13.56 -58.25
CA LYS A 267 2.85 12.63 -58.06
C LYS A 267 3.02 11.46 -59.02
N LYS A 268 3.00 10.23 -58.48
CA LYS A 268 2.80 8.98 -59.22
C LYS A 268 1.45 9.01 -59.95
N LYS A 269 1.42 8.51 -61.18
CA LYS A 269 0.18 8.07 -61.84
C LYS A 269 0.45 6.75 -62.55
N LYS A 270 -0.40 5.78 -62.21
CA LYS A 270 -0.79 4.54 -62.89
C LYS A 270 0.29 3.73 -63.60
#